data_AF-J9EIC6-F1
#
_entry.id   AF-J9EIC6-F1
#
_cell.length_a   1.000
_cell.length_b   1.000
_cell.length_c   1.000
_cell.angle_alpha   90.00
_cell.angle_beta   90.00
_cell.angle_gamma   90.00
#
_symmetry.space_group_name_H-M   'P 1'
#
loop_
_entity.id
_entity.type
_entity.pdbx_description
1 polymer ?
#
loop_
_entity_poly.entity_id
_entity_poly.type
_entity_poly.pdbx_seq_one_letter_code
_entity_poly.pdbx_strand_id
1 'polypeptide(L)'
;MENFLEGYKKALIIDEENLDCCACDEAKYDLEFIGLWSRDTHPKDYPSLEHLTHFTDMLGASHSSNYTMWKFGMIATDGMKEIAEWGNTYKGEQEMKAN
;
A
#
# COMPACT_ATOMS: atom_id res chain seq x y z
N MET A 1 0.73 26.70 -1.60
CA MET A 1 0.02 25.43 -1.82
C MET A 1 0.65 24.84 -3.07
N GLU A 2 1.66 23.98 -2.88
CA GLU A 2 2.43 23.43 -4.01
C GLU A 2 1.55 22.45 -4.79
N ASN A 3 1.56 22.58 -6.12
CA ASN A 3 0.75 21.76 -7.03
C ASN A 3 1.35 20.36 -7.12
N PHE A 4 0.86 19.43 -6.30
CA PHE A 4 1.24 18.00 -6.31
C PHE A 4 0.98 17.27 -7.66
N LEU A 5 0.36 17.93 -8.64
CA LEU A 5 0.12 17.38 -9.98
C LEU A 5 1.28 17.63 -10.95
N GLU A 6 2.26 18.46 -10.59
CA GLU A 6 3.41 18.77 -11.43
C GLU A 6 4.42 17.61 -11.38
N GLY A 7 4.14 16.56 -12.16
CA GLY A 7 4.99 15.36 -12.24
C GLY A 7 4.24 14.03 -12.32
N TYR A 8 2.91 14.01 -12.17
CA TYR A 8 2.13 12.79 -12.28
C TYR A 8 2.13 12.25 -13.72
N LYS A 9 3.05 11.33 -14.00
CA LYS A 9 3.02 10.51 -15.22
C LYS A 9 2.01 9.38 -14.99
N LYS A 10 0.84 9.49 -15.62
CA LYS A 10 -0.10 8.37 -15.73
C LYS A 10 0.58 7.26 -16.53
N ALA A 11 1.10 6.23 -15.85
CA ALA A 11 1.54 5.03 -16.52
C ALA A 11 0.29 4.33 -17.08
N LEU A 12 0.20 4.23 -18.41
CA LEU A 12 -0.72 3.30 -19.04
C LEU A 12 -0.18 1.90 -18.74
N ILE A 13 -1.02 1.03 -18.16
CA ILE A 13 -0.66 -0.37 -17.99
C ILE A 13 -0.66 -0.97 -19.40
N ILE A 14 0.53 -1.05 -19.99
CA ILE A 14 0.76 -1.89 -21.16
C ILE A 14 0.86 -3.30 -20.60
N ASP A 15 -0.25 -4.04 -20.68
CA ASP A 15 -0.29 -5.47 -20.34
C ASP A 15 0.33 -6.25 -21.51
N GLU A 16 1.62 -5.99 -21.78
CA GLU A 16 2.45 -6.91 -22.53
C GLU A 16 2.96 -7.95 -21.53
N GLU A 17 2.38 -9.15 -21.59
CA GLU A 17 2.66 -10.34 -20.76
C GLU A 17 4.16 -10.72 -20.61
N ASN A 18 5.10 -10.00 -21.23
CA ASN A 18 6.54 -10.28 -21.19
C ASN A 18 7.42 -9.02 -21.28
N LEU A 19 7.11 -7.96 -20.53
CA LEU A 19 8.08 -6.87 -20.32
C LEU A 19 9.01 -7.24 -19.16
N ASP A 20 9.95 -8.14 -19.42
CA ASP A 20 11.04 -8.44 -18.49
C ASP A 20 11.78 -7.14 -18.16
N CYS A 21 12.02 -6.92 -16.87
CA CYS A 21 12.73 -5.73 -16.40
C CYS A 21 14.10 -5.65 -17.10
N CYS A 22 14.32 -4.60 -17.88
CA CYS A 22 15.58 -4.36 -18.60
C CYS A 22 16.52 -3.37 -17.88
N ALA A 23 16.16 -2.94 -16.66
CA ALA A 23 17.03 -2.11 -15.86
C ALA A 23 18.28 -2.89 -15.47
N CYS A 24 19.45 -2.30 -15.66
CA CYS A 24 20.72 -2.93 -15.33
C CYS A 24 21.13 -2.71 -13.87
N ASP A 25 20.54 -1.72 -13.21
CA ASP A 25 20.90 -1.27 -11.87
C ASP A 25 19.68 -1.15 -10.95
N GLU A 26 19.93 -1.10 -9.65
CA GLU A 26 18.91 -0.85 -8.64
C GLU A 26 18.62 0.65 -8.50
N ALA A 27 17.37 0.97 -8.16
CA ALA A 27 16.94 2.34 -7.85
C ALA A 27 16.39 2.41 -6.43
N LYS A 28 16.62 3.55 -5.76
CA LYS A 28 16.08 3.85 -4.45
C LYS A 28 14.99 4.90 -4.57
N TYR A 29 13.92 4.71 -3.81
CA TYR A 29 12.75 5.59 -3.82
C TYR A 29 12.39 5.93 -2.38
N ASP A 30 11.96 7.17 -2.19
CA ASP A 30 11.26 7.58 -0.98
C ASP A 30 9.76 7.44 -1.21
N LEU A 31 9.06 6.83 -0.25
CA LEU A 31 7.62 6.66 -0.27
C LEU A 31 7.02 7.48 0.86
N GLU A 32 6.13 8.40 0.51
CA GLU A 32 5.35 9.19 1.45
C GLU A 32 3.87 8.82 1.34
N PHE A 33 3.25 8.48 2.47
CA PHE A 33 1.81 8.32 2.58
C PHE A 33 1.18 9.54 3.22
N ILE A 34 0.31 10.21 2.46
CA ILE A 34 -0.42 11.38 2.93
C ILE A 34 -1.86 10.96 3.23
N GLY A 35 -2.18 10.82 4.52
CA GLY A 35 -3.53 10.52 4.97
C GLY A 35 -4.47 11.71 4.76
N LEU A 36 -5.44 11.57 3.83
CA LEU A 36 -6.44 12.61 3.54
C LEU A 36 -7.77 12.41 4.28
N TRP A 37 -7.91 11.33 5.05
CA TRP A 37 -9.13 11.00 5.79
C TRP A 37 -9.29 11.89 7.03
N SER A 38 -10.23 12.82 6.97
CA SER A 38 -10.54 13.75 8.04
C SER A 38 -12.06 13.95 8.19
N ARG A 39 -12.46 14.61 9.28
CA ARG A 39 -13.87 15.01 9.50
C ARG A 39 -14.40 15.90 8.37
N ASP A 40 -13.55 16.74 7.79
CA ASP A 40 -13.96 17.65 6.72
C ASP A 40 -14.09 16.94 5.37
N THR A 41 -13.18 16.01 5.06
CA THR A 41 -13.20 15.28 3.77
C THR A 41 -14.18 14.11 3.77
N HIS A 42 -14.40 13.49 4.93
CA HIS A 42 -15.26 12.31 5.10
C HIS A 42 -16.14 12.45 6.36
N PRO A 43 -17.12 13.38 6.37
CA PRO A 43 -17.87 13.74 7.57
C PRO A 43 -18.86 12.67 8.06
N LYS A 44 -19.35 11.82 7.15
CA LYS A 44 -20.37 10.82 7.47
C LYS A 44 -19.79 9.76 8.40
N ASP A 45 -20.38 9.61 9.58
CA ASP A 45 -20.02 8.62 10.59
C ASP A 45 -18.53 8.65 10.97
N TYR A 46 -17.88 9.81 10.84
CA TYR A 46 -16.49 9.98 11.23
C TYR A 46 -16.34 9.70 12.74
N PRO A 47 -15.35 8.91 13.18
CA PRO A 47 -15.24 8.51 14.58
C PRO A 47 -15.24 9.71 15.53
N SER A 48 -15.99 9.59 16.63
CA SER A 48 -16.06 10.65 17.64
C SER A 48 -14.82 10.67 18.56
N LEU A 49 -14.17 9.52 18.74
CA LEU A 49 -12.93 9.37 19.49
C LEU A 49 -11.74 9.62 18.55
N GLU A 50 -11.49 10.89 18.23
CA GLU A 50 -10.46 11.29 17.26
C GLU A 50 -9.06 10.77 17.62
N HIS A 51 -8.71 10.67 18.91
CA HIS A 51 -7.42 10.14 19.37
C HIS A 51 -7.21 8.65 19.09
N LEU A 52 -8.28 7.89 18.79
CA LEU A 52 -8.20 6.50 18.33
C LEU A 52 -8.32 6.38 16.81
N THR A 53 -8.56 7.50 16.11
CA THR A 53 -8.70 7.52 14.65
C THR A 53 -7.32 7.61 14.04
N HIS A 54 -6.88 6.52 13.42
CA HIS A 54 -5.54 6.41 12.87
C HIS A 54 -5.55 5.50 11.65
N PHE A 55 -4.48 5.60 10.86
CA PHE A 55 -4.11 4.55 9.93
C PHE A 55 -3.22 3.56 10.67
N THR A 56 -3.29 2.29 10.28
CA THR A 56 -2.35 1.27 10.75
C THR A 56 -0.93 1.64 10.33
N ASP A 57 0.06 1.06 11.00
CA ASP A 57 1.44 1.15 10.54
C ASP A 57 1.54 0.68 9.08
N MET A 58 2.34 1.38 8.29
CA MET A 58 2.54 1.03 6.89
C MET A 58 3.42 -0.20 6.77
N LEU A 59 2.94 -1.20 6.03
CA LEU A 59 3.68 -2.39 5.68
C LEU A 59 3.66 -2.59 4.17
N GLY A 60 4.81 -2.91 3.60
CA GLY A 60 4.96 -3.23 2.18
C GLY A 60 6.35 -3.74 1.87
N ALA A 61 6.53 -4.22 0.64
CA ALA A 61 7.81 -4.71 0.13
C ALA A 61 7.93 -4.40 -1.37
N SER A 62 9.16 -4.17 -1.83
CA SER A 62 9.49 -4.25 -3.25
C SER A 62 9.58 -5.74 -3.62
N HIS A 63 8.79 -6.20 -4.60
CA HIS A 63 8.71 -7.62 -4.95
C HIS A 63 8.52 -7.85 -6.46
N SER A 64 8.81 -9.07 -6.92
CA SER A 64 8.51 -9.51 -8.30
C SER A 64 7.07 -10.01 -8.44
N SER A 65 6.65 -10.33 -9.66
CA SER A 65 5.32 -10.90 -9.95
C SER A 65 5.04 -12.25 -9.27
N ASN A 66 6.08 -12.94 -8.77
CA ASN A 66 5.94 -14.25 -8.12
C ASN A 66 5.36 -14.16 -6.70
N TYR A 67 5.33 -12.96 -6.11
CA TYR A 67 4.73 -12.71 -4.81
C TYR A 67 3.50 -11.81 -4.95
N THR A 68 2.47 -12.08 -4.17
CA THR A 68 1.26 -11.26 -4.10
C THR A 68 0.92 -11.04 -2.63
N MET A 69 1.13 -9.82 -2.13
CA MET A 69 0.74 -9.42 -0.77
C MET A 69 -0.78 -9.41 -0.61
N TRP A 70 -1.49 -8.79 -1.55
CA TRP A 70 -2.95 -8.76 -1.62
C TRP A 70 -3.40 -8.50 -3.07
N LYS A 71 -4.62 -8.90 -3.42
CA LYS A 71 -5.23 -8.64 -4.73
C LYS A 71 -6.75 -8.62 -4.63
N PHE A 72 -7.39 -7.76 -5.41
CA PHE A 72 -8.86 -7.73 -5.49
C PHE A 72 -9.41 -9.11 -5.91
N GLY A 73 -10.47 -9.54 -5.22
CA GLY A 73 -11.14 -10.82 -5.48
C GLY A 73 -10.42 -12.06 -4.93
N MET A 74 -9.25 -11.90 -4.29
CA MET A 74 -8.55 -13.00 -3.63
C MET A 74 -8.84 -13.03 -2.12
N ILE A 75 -8.70 -14.21 -1.52
CA ILE A 75 -8.78 -14.39 -0.07
C ILE A 75 -7.51 -13.83 0.57
N ALA A 76 -7.68 -13.06 1.65
CA ALA A 76 -6.56 -12.52 2.42
C ALA A 76 -5.75 -13.64 3.10
N THR A 77 -4.43 -13.51 3.16
CA THR A 77 -3.57 -14.34 4.01
C THR A 77 -3.86 -14.09 5.48
N ASP A 78 -3.38 -14.96 6.37
CA ASP A 78 -3.53 -14.76 7.81
C ASP A 78 -2.87 -13.44 8.26
N GLY A 79 -1.69 -13.12 7.72
CA GLY A 79 -1.03 -11.85 7.98
C GLY A 79 -1.82 -10.65 7.49
N MET A 80 -2.36 -10.70 6.28
CA MET A 80 -3.18 -9.61 5.74
C MET A 80 -4.48 -9.43 6.54
N LYS A 81 -5.07 -10.54 7.02
CA LYS A 81 -6.24 -10.50 7.91
C LYS A 81 -5.92 -9.81 9.23
N GLU A 82 -4.79 -10.11 9.86
CA GLU A 82 -4.38 -9.46 11.11
C GLU A 82 -4.17 -7.95 10.95
N ILE A 83 -3.61 -7.51 9.82
CA ILE A 83 -3.46 -6.08 9.50
C ILE A 83 -4.83 -5.42 9.35
N ALA A 84 -5.73 -6.02 8.57
CA ALA A 84 -7.03 -5.43 8.27
C ALA A 84 -7.97 -5.38 9.48
N GLU A 85 -7.93 -6.38 10.36
CA GLU A 85 -8.84 -6.48 11.50
C GLU A 85 -8.28 -5.81 12.78
N TRP A 86 -6.96 -5.84 12.97
CA TRP A 86 -6.32 -5.46 14.23
C TRP A 86 -5.18 -4.46 14.09
N GLY A 87 -4.73 -4.15 12.87
CA GLY A 87 -3.56 -3.33 12.63
C GLY A 87 -2.23 -4.00 13.02
N ASN A 88 -2.22 -5.31 13.29
CA ASN A 88 -0.99 -6.03 13.64
C ASN A 88 -0.20 -6.44 12.38
N THR A 89 0.98 -5.86 12.21
CA THR A 89 1.85 -6.10 11.04
C THR A 89 2.79 -7.29 11.20
N TYR A 90 2.93 -7.85 12.40
CA TYR A 90 3.93 -8.87 12.71
C TYR A 90 3.84 -10.10 11.79
N LYS A 91 2.65 -10.67 11.63
CA LYS A 91 2.46 -11.87 10.80
C LYS A 91 2.67 -11.57 9.31
N GLY A 92 2.18 -10.42 8.83
CA GLY A 92 2.37 -9.98 7.46
C GLY A 92 3.85 -9.77 7.10
N GLU A 93 4.63 -9.21 8.02
CA GLU A 93 6.08 -9.06 7.83
C GLU A 93 6.79 -10.43 7.73
N GLN A 94 6.39 -11.41 8.55
CA GLN A 94 6.94 -12.77 8.46
C GLN A 94 6.59 -13.44 7.12
N GLU A 95 5.35 -13.26 6.64
CA GLU A 95 4.93 -13.78 5.32
C GLU A 95 5.76 -13.17 4.20
N MET A 96 6.00 -11.85 4.22
CA MET A 96 6.85 -11.19 3.23
C MET A 96 8.29 -11.71 3.24
N LYS A 97 8.89 -11.89 4.43
CA LYS A 97 10.28 -12.37 4.56
C LYS A 97 10.46 -13.85 4.18
N ALA A 98 9.39 -14.63 4.19
CA ALA A 98 9.42 -16.06 3.87
C ALA A 98 9.27 -16.35 2.37
N ASN A 99 8.99 -15.32 1.55
CA ASN A 99 8.96 -15.39 0.09
C ASN A 99 10.28 -14.89 -0.51
#